data_AF-A0A7Y5GW94-F1
#
_entry.id   AF-A0A7Y5GW94-F1
#
_cell.length_a   1.000
_cell.length_b   1.000
_cell.length_c   1.000
_cell.angle_alpha   90.00
_cell.angle_beta   90.00
_cell.angle_gamma   90.00
#
_symmetry.space_group_name_H-M   'P 1'
#
loop_
_entity.id
_entity.type
_entity.pdbx_description
1 polymer ?
#
loop_
_entity_poly.entity_id
_entity_poly.type
_entity_poly.pdbx_seq_one_letter_code
_entity_poly.pdbx_strand_id
1 'polypeptide(L)'
;MTGHTLTRGFPKASSYPDSVGVDPQCTGDIPSCMFRNPALVWTRLPCAQRCLFGTHAPGSRAWYDRLVTLVREGTAPVYVVGSRPGAGAHAYFRNHGIHLRQDFVRSVFEVPPADLPVESRMPKSARRDARIAERAGLAVQFRKDNESIQLFYQIYTENCRRLSIQGLPPDFVLFEQRRCPNGFWIAVAVDGELVVGAKLLTVQAGVLRIVEGASRRDSAGLQPEALLTREILRFAQNNGVSFVDYGIAESTNNGLRGFKARMGFHEQADVISLLSRGPSASRPESHSPPPPSRPLMPAAREDIPLLEACNFACGFCYREPWIPKLTMDEVKQRIDTVATERKQSGIALSGGEPTLWGDLCDVIRYAHSRGIADVQLHSNGWKAANYPYAIALAEAGLSSAMISLHSHIATKFAEITGTKTEYFDRTLTAIDNLRHAGVYVLLSHVINAVNSADFPDYISYVARRFPQTEVFVFLVYPSVKGQRHPHLYPRLSTIRRAWLEGLRLAEVLGVKLTVDSLAGFPLCMMVGFEHRSRYFLSLEQEAETAGEVDDHHAKAWEMRKAPQCRSCRWDSRCPGFWSDYLDVHGDDELIAVPTPDPS
;
A
#
# COMPACT_ATOMS: atom_id res chain seq x y z
N MET A 1 11.36 -18.49 -36.87
CA MET A 1 12.81 -18.29 -37.10
C MET A 1 13.53 -18.39 -35.77
N THR A 2 14.24 -19.52 -35.60
CA THR A 2 15.28 -19.84 -34.61
C THR A 2 15.13 -19.27 -33.19
N GLY A 3 14.49 -20.06 -32.33
CA GLY A 3 14.69 -19.98 -30.89
C GLY A 3 16.11 -20.41 -30.54
N HIS A 4 16.93 -19.45 -30.11
CA HIS A 4 18.13 -19.76 -29.34
C HIS A 4 17.76 -19.68 -27.86
N THR A 5 17.36 -20.83 -27.32
CA THR A 5 17.47 -21.11 -25.89
C THR A 5 18.97 -21.03 -25.56
N LEU A 6 19.40 -19.94 -24.90
CA LEU A 6 20.74 -19.86 -24.34
C LEU A 6 20.84 -20.85 -23.17
N THR A 7 21.12 -22.11 -23.49
CA THR A 7 21.46 -23.19 -22.56
C THR A 7 22.96 -23.19 -22.26
N ARG A 8 23.51 -22.05 -21.84
CA ARG A 8 24.66 -22.05 -20.94
C ARG A 8 24.09 -21.62 -19.60
N GLY A 9 24.04 -22.57 -18.67
CA GLY A 9 23.54 -22.32 -17.32
C GLY A 9 24.19 -21.06 -16.77
N PHE A 10 23.35 -20.08 -16.44
CA PHE A 10 23.78 -18.90 -15.69
C PHE A 10 24.65 -19.36 -14.51
N PRO A 11 25.71 -18.61 -14.17
CA PRO A 11 26.65 -19.06 -13.15
C PRO A 11 25.94 -19.44 -11.86
N LYS A 12 26.38 -20.55 -11.23
CA LYS A 12 25.94 -20.90 -9.88
C LYS A 12 26.26 -19.73 -8.95
N ALA A 13 25.41 -19.48 -7.95
CA ALA A 13 25.61 -18.49 -6.87
C ALA A 13 27.07 -18.35 -6.37
N SER A 14 27.83 -19.45 -6.38
CA SER A 14 29.25 -19.54 -6.01
C SER A 14 30.25 -18.81 -6.92
N SER A 15 29.84 -18.29 -8.08
CA SER A 15 30.71 -17.54 -8.98
C SER A 15 30.69 -16.03 -8.73
N TYR A 16 29.81 -15.57 -7.83
CA TYR A 16 29.87 -14.20 -7.34
C TYR A 16 30.86 -14.14 -6.19
N PRO A 17 31.70 -13.10 -6.13
CA PRO A 17 32.65 -12.95 -5.04
C PRO A 17 31.97 -13.01 -3.68
N ASP A 18 32.63 -13.69 -2.74
CA ASP A 18 32.33 -13.58 -1.33
C ASP A 18 32.17 -12.12 -0.97
N SER A 19 31.20 -11.89 -0.09
CA SER A 19 30.72 -10.59 0.27
C SER A 19 31.75 -9.50 0.37
N VAL A 20 31.46 -8.35 -0.25
CA VAL A 20 32.29 -7.15 -0.13
C VAL A 20 32.56 -6.87 1.35
N GLY A 21 33.85 -6.87 1.71
CA GLY A 21 34.31 -6.66 3.07
C GLY A 21 33.87 -5.32 3.64
N VAL A 22 33.87 -5.24 4.97
CA VAL A 22 33.68 -3.98 5.69
C VAL A 22 34.95 -3.16 5.56
N ASP A 23 34.82 -1.84 5.44
CA ASP A 23 35.92 -0.91 5.70
C ASP A 23 36.66 -1.34 6.99
N PRO A 24 37.98 -1.63 6.93
CA PRO A 24 38.75 -2.04 8.11
C PRO A 24 38.65 -1.05 9.29
N GLN A 25 38.29 0.21 9.02
CA GLN A 25 38.15 1.28 10.00
C GLN A 25 36.72 1.45 10.53
N CYS A 26 35.77 0.63 10.09
CA CYS A 26 34.38 0.70 10.52
C CYS A 26 34.21 0.28 11.99
N THR A 27 33.64 1.15 12.82
CA THR A 27 33.37 0.91 14.25
C THR A 27 32.03 0.22 14.53
N GLY A 28 31.23 -0.07 13.50
CA GLY A 28 29.97 -0.80 13.66
C GLY A 28 28.71 0.06 13.85
N ASP A 29 28.79 1.38 13.60
CA ASP A 29 27.69 2.34 13.79
C ASP A 29 27.44 3.27 12.58
N ILE A 30 27.83 2.87 11.36
CA ILE A 30 27.64 3.73 10.17
C ILE A 30 26.15 3.74 9.77
N PRO A 31 25.43 4.88 9.88
CA PRO A 31 23.96 4.94 9.70
C PRO A 31 23.49 4.52 8.30
N SER A 32 24.33 4.69 7.28
CA SER A 32 24.06 4.43 5.86
C SER A 32 24.78 3.21 5.26
N CYS A 33 25.45 2.38 6.08
CA CYS A 33 26.19 1.20 5.63
C CYS A 33 25.25 0.13 5.05
N MET A 34 25.10 0.10 3.72
CA MET A 34 24.07 -0.75 3.10
C MET A 34 24.44 -2.23 2.98
N PHE A 35 25.72 -2.66 3.03
CA PHE A 35 26.03 -4.08 2.77
C PHE A 35 27.36 -4.53 3.39
N ARG A 36 27.30 -5.53 4.30
CA ARG A 36 28.41 -6.48 4.56
C ARG A 36 28.27 -7.76 3.74
N ASN A 37 27.18 -7.96 2.99
CA ASN A 37 27.00 -9.12 2.12
C ASN A 37 26.12 -8.78 0.90
N PRO A 38 26.57 -8.91 -0.36
CA PRO A 38 25.77 -8.69 -1.55
C PRO A 38 24.57 -9.64 -1.63
N ALA A 39 24.53 -10.64 -0.75
CA ALA A 39 23.42 -11.54 -0.52
C ALA A 39 22.39 -11.06 0.52
N LEU A 40 22.46 -9.85 1.12
CA LEU A 40 21.50 -9.45 2.17
C LEU A 40 21.11 -7.96 2.07
N VAL A 41 19.83 -7.64 1.87
CA VAL A 41 19.33 -6.24 1.85
C VAL A 41 18.61 -5.95 3.17
N TRP A 42 19.07 -5.00 3.99
CA TRP A 42 18.40 -4.59 5.24
C TRP A 42 18.38 -3.06 5.38
N THR A 43 17.23 -2.47 5.71
CA THR A 43 17.10 -1.00 5.88
C THR A 43 17.03 -0.53 7.34
N ARG A 44 16.93 -1.42 8.35
CA ARG A 44 16.65 -0.99 9.76
C ARG A 44 17.41 -1.69 10.90
N LEU A 45 18.38 -2.55 10.63
CA LEU A 45 19.09 -3.25 11.72
C LEU A 45 20.35 -2.52 12.18
N PRO A 46 20.71 -2.49 13.47
CA PRO A 46 21.97 -1.91 13.92
C PRO A 46 23.17 -2.46 13.14
N CYS A 47 24.15 -1.61 12.85
CA CYS A 47 25.30 -1.99 12.00
C CYS A 47 26.13 -3.14 12.64
N ALA A 48 26.20 -3.24 13.97
CA ALA A 48 26.78 -4.38 14.69
C ALA A 48 26.13 -5.74 14.35
N GLN A 49 24.81 -5.80 14.15
CA GLN A 49 24.10 -7.04 13.81
C GLN A 49 24.27 -7.42 12.32
N ARG A 50 24.30 -6.41 11.42
CA ARG A 50 24.67 -6.59 10.00
C ARG A 50 26.06 -7.20 9.85
N CYS A 51 26.96 -6.85 10.77
CA CYS A 51 28.34 -7.28 10.73
C CYS A 51 28.53 -8.78 11.03
N LEU A 52 27.72 -9.42 11.87
CA LEU A 52 27.96 -10.81 12.31
C LEU A 52 27.84 -11.88 11.20
N PHE A 53 27.29 -11.55 10.03
CA PHE A 53 27.24 -12.48 8.89
C PHE A 53 28.58 -12.67 8.16
N GLY A 54 29.53 -11.75 8.33
CA GLY A 54 30.84 -11.83 7.68
C GLY A 54 31.78 -12.88 8.28
N THR A 55 31.44 -13.50 9.41
CA THR A 55 32.25 -14.53 10.09
C THR A 55 31.85 -15.96 9.73
N HIS A 56 30.80 -16.15 8.93
CA HIS A 56 30.30 -17.46 8.53
C HIS A 56 30.09 -17.53 7.01
N ALA A 57 30.53 -18.60 6.37
CA ALA A 57 30.37 -18.78 4.93
C ALA A 57 28.87 -18.79 4.54
N PRO A 58 28.44 -18.04 3.50
CA PRO A 58 27.07 -18.08 3.01
C PRO A 58 26.62 -19.50 2.69
N GLY A 59 25.43 -19.87 3.17
CA GLY A 59 24.88 -21.23 3.00
C GLY A 59 25.37 -22.29 4.00
N SER A 60 26.29 -21.94 4.90
CA SER A 60 26.67 -22.84 6.01
C SER A 60 25.56 -22.96 7.06
N ARG A 61 25.60 -24.02 7.88
CA ARG A 61 24.63 -24.22 8.96
C ARG A 61 24.63 -23.05 9.97
N ALA A 62 25.81 -22.62 10.40
CA ALA A 62 25.96 -21.47 11.30
C ALA A 62 25.40 -20.17 10.68
N TRP A 63 25.55 -20.00 9.36
CA TRP A 63 24.98 -18.87 8.64
C TRP A 63 23.44 -18.91 8.62
N TYR A 64 22.86 -20.10 8.39
CA TYR A 64 21.40 -20.27 8.48
C TYR A 64 20.86 -20.11 9.89
N ASP A 65 21.57 -20.61 10.93
CA ASP A 65 21.17 -20.44 12.33
C ASP A 65 21.07 -18.96 12.69
N ARG A 66 22.04 -18.15 12.25
CA ARG A 66 22.00 -16.69 12.43
C ARG A 66 20.85 -16.03 11.71
N LEU A 67 20.58 -16.42 10.46
CA LEU A 67 19.40 -15.94 9.74
C LEU A 67 18.11 -16.31 10.49
N VAL A 68 18.03 -17.51 11.06
CA VAL A 68 16.85 -17.95 11.83
C VAL A 68 16.66 -17.08 13.07
N THR A 69 17.71 -16.89 13.86
CA THR A 69 17.68 -16.03 15.05
C THR A 69 17.23 -14.61 14.69
N LEU A 70 17.82 -14.02 13.64
CA LEU A 70 17.53 -12.65 13.24
C LEU A 70 16.12 -12.48 12.67
N VAL A 71 15.62 -13.48 11.93
CA VAL A 71 14.23 -13.48 11.43
C VAL A 71 13.23 -13.59 12.60
N ARG A 72 13.60 -14.27 13.70
CA ARG A 72 12.76 -14.40 14.90
C ARG A 72 12.81 -13.16 15.80
N GLU A 73 13.97 -12.55 15.93
CA GLU A 73 14.19 -11.35 16.75
C GLU A 73 13.78 -10.05 16.01
N GLY A 74 13.78 -10.08 14.68
CA GLY A 74 13.48 -8.93 13.83
C GLY A 74 11.97 -8.70 13.64
N THR A 75 11.58 -7.43 13.56
CA THR A 75 10.22 -6.99 13.20
C THR A 75 10.01 -6.86 11.68
N ALA A 76 11.00 -7.26 10.87
CA ALA A 76 11.00 -7.08 9.42
C ALA A 76 11.55 -8.32 8.68
N PRO A 77 11.18 -8.52 7.40
CA PRO A 77 11.68 -9.62 6.59
C PRO A 77 13.18 -9.52 6.35
N VAL A 78 13.86 -10.67 6.28
CA VAL A 78 15.28 -10.75 5.93
C VAL A 78 15.41 -11.15 4.46
N TYR A 79 15.97 -10.30 3.61
CA TYR A 79 16.13 -10.60 2.19
C TYR A 79 17.48 -11.23 1.91
N VAL A 80 17.48 -12.38 1.24
CA VAL A 80 18.67 -13.10 0.78
C VAL A 80 18.78 -12.99 -0.74
N VAL A 81 19.85 -12.39 -1.25
CA VAL A 81 20.13 -12.18 -2.69
C VAL A 81 21.18 -13.19 -3.18
N GLY A 82 21.09 -13.65 -4.41
CA GLY A 82 22.19 -14.36 -5.08
C GLY A 82 22.35 -15.83 -4.69
N SER A 83 21.39 -16.43 -3.99
CA SER A 83 21.34 -17.89 -3.84
C SER A 83 19.90 -18.35 -3.71
N ARG A 84 19.39 -19.08 -4.72
CA ARG A 84 18.24 -19.96 -4.48
C ARG A 84 18.73 -21.04 -3.49
N PRO A 85 18.21 -21.08 -2.26
CA PRO A 85 18.55 -22.12 -1.32
C PRO A 85 18.23 -23.47 -1.97
N GLY A 86 19.14 -24.43 -1.87
CA GLY A 86 18.84 -25.80 -2.30
C GLY A 86 17.72 -26.40 -1.47
N ALA A 87 17.22 -27.58 -1.87
CA ALA A 87 16.16 -28.29 -1.15
C ALA A 87 16.45 -28.44 0.36
N GLY A 88 17.71 -28.68 0.74
CA GLY A 88 18.14 -28.76 2.14
C GLY A 88 17.98 -27.46 2.92
N ALA A 89 18.21 -26.31 2.30
CA ALA A 89 18.03 -25.00 2.94
C ALA A 89 16.55 -24.59 3.01
N HIS A 90 15.74 -24.94 2.00
CA HIS A 90 14.28 -24.83 2.10
C HIS A 90 13.71 -25.68 3.25
N ALA A 91 14.17 -26.92 3.38
CA ALA A 91 13.79 -27.80 4.50
C ALA A 91 14.26 -27.22 5.83
N TYR A 92 15.49 -26.68 5.87
CA TYR A 92 16.08 -26.07 7.05
C TYR A 92 15.22 -24.94 7.63
N PHE A 93 14.95 -23.92 6.82
CA PHE A 93 14.14 -22.78 7.25
C PHE A 93 12.71 -23.19 7.58
N ARG A 94 12.10 -24.06 6.78
CA ARG A 94 10.75 -24.58 7.05
C ARG A 94 10.66 -25.27 8.42
N ASN A 95 11.64 -26.12 8.74
CA ASN A 95 11.70 -26.82 10.03
C ASN A 95 11.92 -25.86 11.21
N HIS A 96 12.47 -24.67 10.96
CA HIS A 96 12.66 -23.62 11.96
C HIS A 96 11.51 -22.59 11.96
N GLY A 97 10.43 -22.88 11.24
CA GLY A 97 9.26 -22.01 11.17
C GLY A 97 9.48 -20.76 10.33
N ILE A 98 10.39 -20.80 9.36
CA ILE A 98 10.71 -19.68 8.49
C ILE A 98 10.19 -19.92 7.07
N HIS A 99 9.43 -18.95 6.57
CA HIS A 99 8.89 -18.93 5.22
C HIS A 99 9.83 -18.21 4.26
N LEU A 100 10.00 -18.81 3.07
CA LEU A 100 10.72 -18.23 1.95
C LEU A 100 9.72 -17.66 0.95
N ARG A 101 9.78 -16.36 0.66
CA ARG A 101 8.98 -15.68 -0.37
C ARG A 101 9.87 -15.11 -1.47
N GLN A 102 9.32 -14.91 -2.66
CA GLN A 102 10.03 -14.31 -3.79
C GLN A 102 9.43 -12.93 -4.10
N ASP A 103 9.65 -11.96 -3.21
CA ASP A 103 9.04 -10.63 -3.30
C ASP A 103 9.83 -9.65 -4.19
N PHE A 104 11.05 -10.04 -4.59
CA PHE A 104 11.97 -9.22 -5.37
C PHE A 104 12.56 -10.02 -6.53
N VAL A 105 12.97 -9.30 -7.56
CA VAL A 105 13.76 -9.82 -8.68
C VAL A 105 15.03 -9.00 -8.82
N ARG A 106 16.15 -9.67 -9.10
CA ARG A 106 17.41 -9.01 -9.45
C ARG A 106 17.49 -8.80 -10.95
N SER A 107 18.12 -7.73 -11.42
CA SER A 107 18.31 -7.48 -12.86
C SER A 107 19.79 -7.49 -13.21
N VAL A 108 20.21 -8.43 -14.07
CA VAL A 108 21.62 -8.62 -14.44
C VAL A 108 21.83 -8.58 -15.95
N PHE A 109 23.01 -8.15 -16.37
CA PHE A 109 23.47 -8.19 -17.76
C PHE A 109 24.76 -8.99 -17.83
N GLU A 110 24.78 -10.03 -18.65
CA GLU A 110 25.99 -10.80 -18.93
C GLU A 110 26.82 -10.05 -19.98
N VAL A 111 28.02 -9.63 -19.61
CA VAL A 111 28.90 -8.90 -20.51
C VAL A 111 29.45 -9.87 -21.55
N PRO A 112 29.30 -9.59 -22.86
CA PRO A 112 29.86 -10.45 -23.89
C PRO A 112 31.39 -10.46 -23.87
N PRO A 113 32.03 -11.52 -24.38
CA PRO A 113 33.48 -11.55 -24.57
C PRO A 113 33.95 -10.40 -25.47
N ALA A 114 35.23 -10.02 -25.36
CA ALA A 114 35.78 -8.81 -25.98
C ALA A 114 35.68 -8.76 -27.52
N ASP A 115 35.50 -9.90 -28.17
CA ASP A 115 35.29 -10.04 -29.62
C ASP A 115 33.86 -9.68 -30.07
N LEU A 116 32.92 -9.50 -29.12
CA LEU A 116 31.54 -9.12 -29.37
C LEU A 116 31.20 -7.80 -28.67
N PRO A 117 30.70 -6.78 -29.39
CA PRO A 117 30.33 -5.52 -28.75
C PRO A 117 29.15 -5.71 -27.80
N VAL A 118 29.12 -4.98 -26.68
CA VAL A 118 28.04 -5.05 -25.67
C VAL A 118 26.65 -4.78 -26.26
N GLU A 119 26.58 -3.94 -27.28
CA GLU A 119 25.37 -3.61 -28.03
C GLU A 119 24.73 -4.82 -28.71
N SER A 120 25.50 -5.87 -28.99
CA SER A 120 24.97 -7.13 -29.55
C SER A 120 23.92 -7.76 -28.63
N ARG A 121 24.04 -7.55 -27.32
CA ARG A 121 23.13 -8.04 -26.28
C ARG A 121 22.13 -6.98 -25.80
N MET A 122 22.17 -5.77 -26.36
CA MET A 122 21.20 -4.71 -26.06
C MET A 122 20.00 -4.73 -27.02
N PRO A 123 18.78 -4.47 -26.52
CA PRO A 123 17.60 -4.26 -27.36
C PRO A 123 17.80 -3.18 -28.43
N LYS A 124 17.15 -3.33 -29.59
CA LYS A 124 17.23 -2.35 -30.70
C LYS A 124 16.84 -0.94 -30.26
N SER A 125 15.85 -0.82 -29.37
CA SER A 125 15.41 0.46 -28.79
C SER A 125 16.53 1.12 -27.98
N ALA A 126 17.13 0.42 -27.01
CA ALA A 126 18.21 0.98 -26.19
C ALA A 126 19.41 1.43 -27.04
N ARG A 127 19.78 0.66 -28.07
CA ARG A 127 20.83 1.06 -29.03
C ARG A 127 20.48 2.30 -29.84
N ARG A 128 19.21 2.43 -30.25
CA ARG A 128 18.73 3.62 -30.96
C ARG A 128 18.78 4.83 -30.02
N ASP A 129 18.28 4.70 -28.82
CA ASP A 129 18.15 5.80 -27.86
C ASP A 129 19.54 6.28 -27.40
N ALA A 130 20.50 5.37 -27.19
CA ALA A 130 21.90 5.74 -26.94
C ALA A 130 22.56 6.48 -28.12
N ARG A 131 22.22 6.13 -29.37
CA ARG A 131 22.71 6.86 -30.56
C ARG A 131 22.06 8.24 -30.71
N ILE A 132 20.84 8.43 -30.24
CA ILE A 132 20.20 9.76 -30.20
C ILE A 132 21.00 10.68 -29.28
N ALA A 133 21.33 10.19 -28.08
CA ALA A 133 22.15 10.94 -27.12
C ALA A 133 23.53 11.32 -27.68
N GLU A 134 24.22 10.34 -28.27
CA GLU A 134 25.55 10.53 -28.87
C GLU A 134 25.52 11.56 -30.02
N ARG A 135 24.49 11.52 -30.87
CA ARG A 135 24.30 12.52 -31.95
C ARG A 135 23.93 13.91 -31.43
N ALA A 136 23.28 13.98 -30.28
CA ALA A 136 23.00 15.23 -29.59
C ALA A 136 24.24 15.81 -28.89
N GLY A 137 25.40 15.15 -28.98
CA GLY A 137 26.66 15.64 -28.41
C GLY A 137 26.91 15.20 -26.98
N LEU A 138 26.07 14.33 -26.40
CA LEU A 138 26.29 13.83 -25.04
C LEU A 138 27.51 12.91 -25.02
N ALA A 139 28.35 13.09 -24.02
CA ALA A 139 29.49 12.22 -23.72
C ALA A 139 29.37 11.65 -22.32
N VAL A 140 29.94 10.46 -22.08
CA VAL A 140 30.02 9.87 -20.73
C VAL A 140 31.46 9.87 -20.26
N GLN A 141 31.66 10.26 -19.00
CA GLN A 141 32.96 10.26 -18.35
C GLN A 141 32.89 9.43 -17.07
N PHE A 142 33.95 8.67 -16.80
CA PHE A 142 34.08 7.87 -15.58
C PHE A 142 35.01 8.58 -14.63
N ARG A 143 34.46 9.01 -13.49
CA ARG A 143 35.10 9.92 -12.54
C ARG A 143 35.14 9.32 -11.14
N LYS A 144 35.99 9.88 -10.28
CA LYS A 144 36.14 9.49 -8.86
C LYS A 144 36.26 10.69 -7.91
N ASP A 145 36.26 11.90 -8.44
CA ASP A 145 36.43 13.15 -7.70
C ASP A 145 35.18 13.53 -6.88
N ASN A 146 35.40 14.36 -5.87
CA ASN A 146 34.35 14.83 -4.96
C ASN A 146 33.33 15.74 -5.65
N GLU A 147 33.73 16.47 -6.70
CA GLU A 147 32.82 17.31 -7.47
C GLU A 147 31.74 16.47 -8.16
N SER A 148 32.13 15.36 -8.79
CA SER A 148 31.22 14.41 -9.42
C SER A 148 30.29 13.72 -8.42
N ILE A 149 30.77 13.45 -7.20
CA ILE A 149 29.94 12.94 -6.09
C ILE A 149 28.84 13.93 -5.73
N GLN A 150 29.20 15.21 -5.56
CA GLN A 150 28.24 16.26 -5.22
C GLN A 150 27.21 16.46 -6.33
N LEU A 151 27.65 16.50 -7.59
CA LEU A 151 26.77 16.65 -8.75
C LEU A 151 25.81 15.47 -8.90
N PHE A 152 26.31 14.23 -8.76
CA PHE A 152 25.45 13.05 -8.73
C PHE A 152 24.39 13.18 -7.63
N TYR A 153 24.79 13.55 -6.41
CA TYR A 153 23.86 13.62 -5.28
C TYR A 153 22.82 14.74 -5.46
N GLN A 154 23.18 15.86 -6.08
CA GLN A 154 22.22 16.91 -6.46
C GLN A 154 21.15 16.37 -7.43
N ILE A 155 21.56 15.73 -8.53
CA ILE A 155 20.63 15.15 -9.51
C ILE A 155 19.81 14.03 -8.87
N TYR A 156 20.43 13.18 -8.06
CA TYR A 156 19.78 12.08 -7.34
C TYR A 156 18.70 12.58 -6.39
N THR A 157 19.00 13.59 -5.56
CA THR A 157 18.01 14.14 -4.62
C THR A 157 16.88 14.89 -5.34
N GLU A 158 17.16 15.60 -6.43
CA GLU A 158 16.13 16.18 -7.29
C GLU A 158 15.21 15.09 -7.86
N ASN A 159 15.80 14.00 -8.35
CA ASN A 159 15.06 12.87 -8.88
C ASN A 159 14.21 12.18 -7.81
N CYS A 160 14.75 12.02 -6.59
CA CYS A 160 14.03 11.47 -5.44
C CYS A 160 12.84 12.35 -5.04
N ARG A 161 13.04 13.67 -4.94
CA ARG A 161 11.95 14.65 -4.67
C ARG A 161 10.87 14.56 -5.74
N ARG A 162 11.26 14.50 -7.01
CA ARG A 162 10.35 14.38 -8.16
C ARG A 162 9.54 13.09 -8.15
N LEU A 163 10.15 11.98 -7.77
CA LEU A 163 9.52 10.67 -7.68
C LEU A 163 8.80 10.44 -6.34
N SER A 164 8.86 11.42 -5.42
CA SER A 164 8.32 11.32 -4.06
C SER A 164 8.83 10.07 -3.32
N ILE A 165 10.09 9.70 -3.57
CA ILE A 165 10.79 8.62 -2.86
C ILE A 165 11.80 9.22 -1.88
N GLN A 166 11.99 8.57 -0.74
CA GLN A 166 13.01 8.97 0.22
C GLN A 166 14.38 8.60 -0.34
N GLY A 167 15.19 9.61 -0.65
CA GLY A 167 16.58 9.43 -1.06
C GLY A 167 17.45 8.98 0.12
N LEU A 168 18.52 8.25 -0.18
CA LEU A 168 19.55 7.89 0.79
C LEU A 168 20.35 9.13 1.20
N PRO A 169 20.78 9.23 2.47
CA PRO A 169 21.57 10.37 2.97
C PRO A 169 22.98 10.40 2.37
N PRO A 170 23.63 11.57 2.21
CA PRO A 170 24.83 11.72 1.37
C PRO A 170 26.02 10.83 1.78
N ASP A 171 26.07 10.45 3.05
CA ASP A 171 27.07 9.57 3.63
C ASP A 171 27.08 8.16 3.01
N PHE A 172 25.98 7.73 2.35
CA PHE A 172 25.96 6.45 1.62
C PHE A 172 26.99 6.42 0.47
N VAL A 173 27.21 7.55 -0.21
CA VAL A 173 28.17 7.62 -1.32
C VAL A 173 29.59 7.50 -0.81
N LEU A 174 29.90 8.19 0.30
CA LEU A 174 31.19 8.11 0.98
C LEU A 174 31.44 6.69 1.53
N PHE A 175 30.38 6.03 2.00
CA PHE A 175 30.46 4.63 2.42
C PHE A 175 30.85 3.71 1.25
N GLU A 176 30.20 3.83 0.09
CA GLU A 176 30.55 3.03 -1.09
C GLU A 176 31.98 3.28 -1.56
N GLN A 177 32.45 4.53 -1.49
CA GLN A 177 33.82 4.91 -1.82
C GLN A 177 34.84 4.26 -0.87
N ARG A 178 34.61 4.31 0.45
CA ARG A 178 35.50 3.66 1.43
C ARG A 178 35.50 2.14 1.34
N ARG A 179 34.35 1.56 1.01
CA ARG A 179 34.16 0.11 0.89
C ARG A 179 34.85 -0.47 -0.36
N CYS A 180 34.89 0.31 -1.45
CA CYS A 180 35.45 -0.13 -2.73
C CYS A 180 36.39 0.93 -3.33
N PRO A 181 37.47 1.36 -2.64
CA PRO A 181 38.24 2.55 -3.04
C PRO A 181 38.84 2.46 -4.44
N ASN A 182 39.31 1.26 -4.81
CA ASN A 182 39.89 1.02 -6.14
C ASN A 182 38.83 0.79 -7.22
N GLY A 183 37.65 0.29 -6.85
CA GLY A 183 36.56 -0.07 -7.76
C GLY A 183 35.39 0.90 -7.80
N PHE A 184 35.42 1.98 -7.02
CA PHE A 184 34.39 3.01 -6.98
C PHE A 184 34.51 3.94 -8.18
N TRP A 185 33.39 4.21 -8.85
CA TRP A 185 33.31 5.11 -9.99
C TRP A 185 31.97 5.85 -10.02
N ILE A 186 31.95 7.00 -10.68
CA ILE A 186 30.73 7.70 -11.09
C ILE A 186 30.78 7.86 -12.60
N ALA A 187 29.82 7.28 -13.30
CA ALA A 187 29.60 7.59 -14.71
C ALA A 187 28.73 8.84 -14.79
N VAL A 188 29.24 9.91 -15.37
CA VAL A 188 28.52 11.17 -15.60
C VAL A 188 28.29 11.37 -17.10
N ALA A 189 27.05 11.64 -17.49
CA ALA A 189 26.71 12.09 -18.83
C ALA A 189 26.73 13.62 -18.87
N VAL A 190 27.47 14.18 -19.81
CA VAL A 190 27.68 15.62 -19.97
C VAL A 190 27.15 16.11 -21.31
N ASP A 191 26.56 17.30 -21.29
CA ASP A 191 26.17 18.10 -22.46
C ASP A 191 26.92 19.45 -22.37
N GLY A 192 28.02 19.57 -23.12
CA GLY A 192 29.01 20.63 -22.88
C GLY A 192 29.60 20.54 -21.48
N GLU A 193 29.41 21.59 -20.67
CA GLU A 193 29.84 21.63 -19.26
C GLU A 193 28.75 21.11 -18.29
N LEU A 194 27.52 20.89 -18.76
CA LEU A 194 26.39 20.52 -17.90
C LEU A 194 26.32 19.00 -17.69
N VAL A 195 26.27 18.55 -16.44
CA VAL A 195 25.97 17.14 -16.13
C VAL A 195 24.47 16.88 -16.23
N VAL A 196 24.07 16.03 -17.18
CA VAL A 196 22.67 15.72 -17.49
C VAL A 196 22.19 14.40 -16.89
N GLY A 197 23.10 13.57 -16.39
CA GLY A 197 22.78 12.39 -15.60
C GLY A 197 24.02 11.73 -15.04
N ALA A 198 23.85 10.91 -14.01
CA ALA A 198 24.95 10.23 -13.34
C ALA A 198 24.53 8.89 -12.74
N LYS A 199 25.45 7.93 -12.68
CA LYS A 199 25.29 6.62 -12.03
C LYS A 199 26.48 6.30 -11.16
N LEU A 200 26.20 5.89 -9.93
CA LEU A 200 27.17 5.42 -8.96
C LEU A 200 27.48 3.94 -9.21
N LEU A 201 28.75 3.60 -9.35
CA LEU A 201 29.20 2.26 -9.73
C LEU A 201 30.23 1.73 -8.74
N THR A 202 30.20 0.41 -8.53
CA THR A 202 31.30 -0.30 -7.85
C THR A 202 31.70 -1.50 -8.70
N VAL A 203 33.01 -1.73 -8.85
CA VAL A 203 33.57 -2.86 -9.58
C VAL A 203 34.40 -3.71 -8.63
N GLN A 204 34.04 -4.97 -8.47
CA GLN A 204 34.78 -5.89 -7.62
C GLN A 204 34.63 -7.32 -8.10
N ALA A 205 35.77 -8.02 -8.16
CA ALA A 205 35.87 -9.44 -8.48
C ALA A 205 34.97 -9.88 -9.65
N GLY A 206 35.18 -9.22 -10.79
CA GLY A 206 34.52 -9.53 -12.06
C GLY A 206 33.06 -9.09 -12.17
N VAL A 207 32.54 -8.30 -11.21
CA VAL A 207 31.17 -7.79 -11.21
C VAL A 207 31.17 -6.27 -11.08
N LEU A 208 30.39 -5.59 -11.93
CA LEU A 208 30.08 -4.17 -11.81
C LEU A 208 28.66 -4.03 -11.28
N ARG A 209 28.47 -3.29 -10.21
CA ARG A 209 27.15 -2.95 -9.67
C ARG A 209 26.83 -1.49 -9.95
N ILE A 210 25.64 -1.25 -10.48
CA ILE A 210 25.01 0.07 -10.52
C ILE A 210 24.31 0.24 -9.18
N VAL A 211 24.88 1.06 -8.30
CA VAL A 211 24.37 1.26 -6.94
C VAL A 211 23.12 2.14 -6.97
N GLU A 212 23.24 3.31 -7.59
CA GLU A 212 22.17 4.28 -7.76
C GLU A 212 22.36 5.07 -9.06
N GLY A 213 21.29 5.67 -9.56
CA GLY A 213 21.32 6.42 -10.82
C GLY A 213 20.22 7.45 -10.95
N ALA A 214 20.54 8.57 -11.59
CA ALA A 214 19.58 9.62 -11.86
C ALA A 214 19.96 10.44 -13.09
N SER A 215 18.95 10.96 -13.79
CA SER A 215 19.11 11.94 -14.87
C SER A 215 18.24 13.16 -14.61
N ARG A 216 18.66 14.30 -15.14
CA ARG A 216 17.84 15.51 -15.10
C ARG A 216 16.59 15.32 -15.95
N ARG A 217 15.52 16.05 -15.62
CA ARG A 217 14.24 15.95 -16.32
C ARG A 217 14.25 16.69 -17.65
N ASP A 218 14.86 17.87 -17.66
CA ASP A 218 15.02 18.73 -18.84
C ASP A 218 15.83 18.06 -19.96
N SER A 219 16.73 17.15 -19.61
CA SER A 219 17.54 16.37 -20.54
C SER A 219 16.92 15.05 -20.99
N ALA A 220 15.70 14.69 -20.56
CA ALA A 220 15.10 13.38 -20.87
C ALA A 220 14.97 13.12 -22.38
N GLY A 221 14.72 14.17 -23.18
CA GLY A 221 14.68 14.09 -24.64
C GLY A 221 16.00 13.67 -25.28
N LEU A 222 17.13 13.93 -24.61
CA LEU A 222 18.48 13.59 -25.04
C LEU A 222 18.85 12.13 -24.75
N GLN A 223 17.98 11.36 -24.09
CA GLN A 223 18.21 9.94 -23.76
C GLN A 223 19.49 9.65 -22.93
N PRO A 224 19.83 10.45 -21.90
CA PRO A 224 21.07 10.26 -21.13
C PRO A 224 21.14 8.89 -20.43
N GLU A 225 20.01 8.33 -20.00
CA GLU A 225 19.92 7.01 -19.36
C GLU A 225 20.37 5.85 -20.27
N ALA A 226 19.99 5.90 -21.55
CA ALA A 226 20.36 4.88 -22.52
C ALA A 226 21.87 4.96 -22.84
N LEU A 227 22.39 6.19 -22.98
CA LEU A 227 23.81 6.42 -23.20
C LEU A 227 24.66 5.98 -22.01
N LEU A 228 24.32 6.43 -20.79
CA LEU A 228 24.98 6.02 -19.54
C LEU A 228 25.04 4.50 -19.45
N THR A 229 23.91 3.84 -19.69
CA THR A 229 23.86 2.38 -19.59
C THR A 229 24.75 1.71 -20.64
N ARG A 230 24.73 2.15 -21.90
CA ARG A 230 25.61 1.62 -22.95
C ARG A 230 27.08 1.80 -22.60
N GLU A 231 27.49 2.99 -22.18
CA GLU A 231 28.89 3.28 -21.85
C GLU A 231 29.33 2.55 -20.57
N ILE A 232 28.45 2.35 -19.59
CA ILE A 232 28.73 1.49 -18.43
C ILE A 232 28.97 0.04 -18.84
N LEU A 233 28.17 -0.50 -19.77
CA LEU A 233 28.38 -1.85 -20.28
C LEU A 233 29.73 -1.96 -21.03
N ARG A 234 30.08 -0.97 -21.86
CA ARG A 234 31.39 -0.91 -22.53
C ARG A 234 32.53 -0.82 -21.52
N PHE A 235 32.38 0.03 -20.50
CA PHE A 235 33.33 0.15 -19.41
C PHE A 235 33.50 -1.18 -18.68
N ALA A 236 32.40 -1.90 -18.41
CA ALA A 236 32.44 -3.23 -17.81
C ALA A 236 33.27 -4.19 -18.68
N GLN A 237 32.99 -4.25 -19.99
CA GLN A 237 33.73 -5.10 -20.92
C GLN A 237 35.23 -4.78 -20.96
N ASN A 238 35.59 -3.49 -21.05
CA ASN A 238 36.97 -3.05 -21.08
C ASN A 238 37.73 -3.32 -19.78
N ASN A 239 37.02 -3.47 -18.66
CA ASN A 239 37.60 -3.80 -17.36
C ASN A 239 37.48 -5.29 -17.01
N GLY A 240 37.20 -6.16 -17.99
CA GLY A 240 37.13 -7.61 -17.79
C GLY A 240 36.00 -8.06 -16.85
N VAL A 241 34.96 -7.24 -16.69
CA VAL A 241 33.79 -7.56 -15.88
C VAL A 241 32.94 -8.59 -16.62
N SER A 242 32.52 -9.63 -15.92
CA SER A 242 31.65 -10.69 -16.46
C SER A 242 30.17 -10.35 -16.35
N PHE A 243 29.76 -9.62 -15.30
CA PHE A 243 28.36 -9.28 -15.05
C PHE A 243 28.17 -7.84 -14.60
N VAL A 244 27.11 -7.20 -15.11
CA VAL A 244 26.60 -5.93 -14.58
C VAL A 244 25.32 -6.18 -13.80
N ASP A 245 25.29 -5.80 -12.53
CA ASP A 245 24.15 -5.92 -11.62
C ASP A 245 23.46 -4.54 -11.49
N TYR A 246 22.21 -4.44 -11.95
CA TYR A 246 21.35 -3.25 -11.81
C TYR A 246 20.50 -3.34 -10.53
N GLY A 247 20.91 -4.13 -9.56
CA GLY A 247 20.23 -4.28 -8.29
C GLY A 247 18.83 -4.91 -8.40
N ILE A 248 18.09 -4.81 -7.31
CA ILE A 248 16.78 -5.47 -7.16
C ILE A 248 15.62 -4.54 -7.52
N ALA A 249 14.46 -5.13 -7.77
CA ALA A 249 13.18 -4.46 -7.87
C ALA A 249 12.12 -5.36 -7.23
N GLU A 250 11.09 -4.77 -6.63
CA GLU A 250 9.92 -5.54 -6.20
C GLU A 250 9.31 -6.26 -7.41
N SER A 251 8.87 -7.51 -7.22
CA SER A 251 8.26 -8.30 -8.29
C SER A 251 7.03 -7.62 -8.90
N THR A 252 6.33 -6.78 -8.12
CA THR A 252 5.16 -6.00 -8.53
C THR A 252 5.48 -4.68 -9.24
N ASN A 253 6.73 -4.18 -9.17
CA ASN A 253 7.12 -2.90 -9.76
C ASN A 253 7.38 -3.00 -11.27
N ASN A 254 6.31 -3.13 -12.05
CA ASN A 254 6.35 -3.32 -13.51
C ASN A 254 7.05 -2.16 -14.24
N GLY A 255 7.00 -0.93 -13.69
CA GLY A 255 7.65 0.24 -14.28
C GLY A 255 9.18 0.15 -14.25
N LEU A 256 9.75 -0.07 -13.06
CA LEU A 256 11.20 -0.19 -12.88
C LEU A 256 11.74 -1.46 -13.55
N ARG A 257 11.02 -2.58 -13.42
CA ARG A 257 11.34 -3.85 -14.10
C ARG A 257 11.36 -3.67 -15.62
N GLY A 258 10.32 -3.05 -16.17
CA GLY A 258 10.21 -2.73 -17.59
C GLY A 258 11.32 -1.79 -18.08
N PHE A 259 11.72 -0.81 -17.27
CA PHE A 259 12.86 0.05 -17.57
C PHE A 259 14.17 -0.74 -17.69
N LYS A 260 14.51 -1.57 -16.71
CA LYS A 260 15.73 -2.40 -16.71
C LYS A 260 15.74 -3.38 -17.90
N ALA A 261 14.60 -4.02 -18.17
CA ALA A 261 14.44 -4.92 -19.31
C ALA A 261 14.63 -4.20 -20.66
N ARG A 262 14.12 -2.97 -20.82
CA ARG A 262 14.33 -2.17 -22.03
C ARG A 262 15.80 -1.85 -22.28
N MET A 263 16.63 -1.81 -21.24
CA MET A 263 18.08 -1.61 -21.34
C MET A 263 18.86 -2.91 -21.59
N GLY A 264 18.18 -4.07 -21.62
CA GLY A 264 18.79 -5.38 -21.90
C GLY A 264 19.11 -6.22 -20.67
N PHE A 265 18.69 -5.80 -19.47
CA PHE A 265 18.89 -6.58 -18.25
C PHE A 265 17.87 -7.71 -18.15
N HIS A 266 18.32 -8.87 -17.71
CA HIS A 266 17.52 -10.06 -17.49
C HIS A 266 17.18 -10.21 -16.02
N GLU A 267 15.95 -10.63 -15.74
CA GLU A 267 15.51 -10.87 -14.37
C GLU A 267 16.01 -12.22 -13.85
N GLN A 268 16.51 -12.19 -12.62
CA GLN A 268 16.86 -13.37 -11.85
C GLN A 268 15.98 -13.44 -10.60
N ALA A 269 15.35 -14.61 -10.46
CA ALA A 269 14.47 -14.99 -9.37
C ALA A 269 15.28 -15.66 -8.22
N ASP A 270 16.39 -15.04 -7.85
CA ASP A 270 17.35 -15.50 -6.85
C ASP A 270 17.40 -14.60 -5.62
N VAL A 271 16.34 -13.81 -5.40
CA VAL A 271 16.12 -13.02 -4.19
C VAL A 271 14.97 -13.61 -3.40
N ILE A 272 15.22 -13.93 -2.13
CA ILE A 272 14.26 -14.59 -1.25
C ILE A 272 14.11 -13.83 0.06
N SER A 273 12.87 -13.53 0.44
CA SER A 273 12.52 -13.00 1.75
C SER A 273 12.32 -14.13 2.75
N LEU A 274 12.95 -14.06 3.91
CA LEU A 274 12.78 -14.96 5.05
C LEU A 274 11.87 -14.31 6.10
N LEU A 275 10.85 -15.04 6.55
CA LEU A 275 9.81 -14.57 7.47
C LEU A 275 9.54 -15.57 8.60
N SER A 276 9.42 -15.13 9.85
CA SER A 276 9.07 -15.99 10.99
C SER A 276 7.59 -16.38 10.99
N ARG A 277 7.26 -17.63 11.33
CA ARG A 277 5.92 -18.10 11.66
C ARG A 277 5.53 -17.61 13.06
N GLY A 278 4.57 -16.71 13.14
CA GLY A 278 3.73 -16.60 14.34
C GLY A 278 2.84 -17.85 14.51
N PRO A 279 2.29 -18.11 15.70
CA PRO A 279 1.43 -19.26 15.93
C PRO A 279 0.14 -19.18 15.09
N SER A 280 -0.13 -20.28 14.37
CA SER A 280 -1.36 -20.67 13.65
C SER A 280 -1.72 -20.00 12.29
N ALA A 281 -1.71 -20.85 11.26
CA ALA A 281 -2.21 -20.79 9.87
C ALA A 281 -3.66 -20.23 9.70
N SER A 282 -4.16 -19.72 8.55
CA SER A 282 -3.71 -19.61 7.15
C SER A 282 -4.69 -18.75 6.32
N ARG A 283 -4.21 -17.83 5.46
CA ARG A 283 -4.65 -17.53 4.06
C ARG A 283 -3.80 -16.37 3.47
N PRO A 284 -3.79 -16.17 2.13
CA PRO A 284 -2.66 -15.58 1.41
C PRO A 284 -2.86 -14.09 1.12
N GLU A 285 -1.99 -13.20 1.60
CA GLU A 285 -2.06 -11.76 1.27
C GLU A 285 -0.64 -11.19 1.01
N SER A 286 -0.35 -10.72 -0.21
CA SER A 286 -0.68 -9.40 -0.79
C SER A 286 0.33 -8.31 -0.39
N HIS A 287 0.89 -7.65 -1.42
CA HIS A 287 1.88 -6.59 -1.34
C HIS A 287 1.21 -5.27 -0.93
N SER A 288 0.92 -5.11 0.35
CA SER A 288 0.65 -3.80 0.96
C SER A 288 1.33 -3.74 2.32
N PRO A 289 1.90 -2.59 2.72
CA PRO A 289 2.39 -2.45 4.08
C PRO A 289 1.26 -2.77 5.07
N PRO A 290 1.59 -3.33 6.26
CA PRO A 290 0.59 -3.49 7.30
C PRO A 290 -0.06 -2.12 7.54
N PRO A 291 -1.40 -2.04 7.61
CA PRO A 291 -2.03 -0.79 7.98
C PRO A 291 -1.44 -0.34 9.32
N PRO A 292 -1.29 0.98 9.55
CA PRO A 292 -0.91 1.48 10.86
C PRO A 292 -1.80 0.80 11.91
N SER A 293 -1.22 0.39 13.04
CA SER A 293 -1.98 -0.18 14.15
C SER A 293 -3.17 0.73 14.43
N ARG A 294 -4.38 0.15 14.52
CA ARG A 294 -5.62 0.90 14.81
C ARG A 294 -5.30 1.91 15.93
N PRO A 295 -5.40 3.22 15.68
CA PRO A 295 -5.13 4.21 16.73
C PRO A 295 -6.08 3.95 17.90
N LEU A 296 -5.72 4.38 19.11
CA LEU A 296 -6.65 4.42 20.24
C LEU A 296 -7.83 5.31 19.81
N MET A 297 -8.89 4.67 19.36
CA MET A 297 -10.07 5.34 18.86
C MET A 297 -10.95 5.64 20.07
N PRO A 298 -11.29 6.91 20.34
CA PRO A 298 -12.34 7.23 21.27
C PRO A 298 -13.61 6.49 20.91
N ALA A 299 -14.42 6.20 21.92
CA ALA A 299 -15.58 5.34 21.75
C ALA A 299 -16.72 6.01 20.93
N ALA A 300 -16.56 7.28 20.55
CA ALA A 300 -17.44 7.96 19.60
C ALA A 300 -16.78 9.13 18.82
N ARG A 301 -17.37 9.50 17.66
CA ARG A 301 -16.98 10.66 16.84
C ARG A 301 -18.15 11.61 16.53
N GLU A 302 -17.93 12.91 16.64
CA GLU A 302 -18.89 13.89 16.11
C GLU A 302 -18.73 14.08 14.60
N ASP A 303 -19.83 13.99 13.85
CA ASP A 303 -19.82 14.25 12.40
C ASP A 303 -19.81 15.75 12.10
N ILE A 304 -18.80 16.22 11.37
CA ILE A 304 -18.65 17.60 10.91
C ILE A 304 -18.76 17.61 9.37
N PRO A 305 -19.97 17.82 8.83
CA PRO A 305 -20.19 17.89 7.39
C PRO A 305 -19.71 19.25 6.84
N LEU A 306 -18.58 19.25 6.12
CA LEU A 306 -17.92 20.47 5.67
C LEU A 306 -18.68 21.16 4.53
N LEU A 307 -19.08 20.40 3.51
CA LEU A 307 -19.67 20.94 2.27
C LEU A 307 -20.65 19.97 1.63
N GLU A 308 -21.50 20.46 0.73
CA GLU A 308 -22.42 19.62 -0.07
C GLU A 308 -21.83 19.12 -1.38
N ALA A 309 -20.97 19.93 -2.02
CA ALA A 309 -20.42 19.60 -3.33
C ALA A 309 -19.73 18.24 -3.32
N CYS A 310 -20.05 17.42 -4.30
CA CYS A 310 -19.45 16.11 -4.50
C CYS A 310 -19.20 15.89 -5.98
N ASN A 311 -18.07 15.28 -6.29
CA ASN A 311 -17.68 14.89 -7.64
C ASN A 311 -18.19 13.48 -8.02
N PHE A 312 -18.93 12.83 -7.12
CA PHE A 312 -19.66 11.56 -7.34
C PHE A 312 -21.16 11.84 -7.27
N ALA A 313 -21.97 11.02 -7.93
CA ALA A 313 -23.42 11.18 -8.05
C ALA A 313 -24.18 9.92 -7.60
N CYS A 314 -23.76 9.32 -6.48
CA CYS A 314 -24.36 8.09 -5.94
C CYS A 314 -25.88 8.23 -5.75
N GLY A 315 -26.66 7.30 -6.33
CA GLY A 315 -28.12 7.30 -6.27
C GLY A 315 -28.71 7.00 -4.87
N PHE A 316 -27.88 6.53 -3.94
CA PHE A 316 -28.24 6.18 -2.56
C PHE A 316 -27.65 7.13 -1.52
N CYS A 317 -27.10 8.28 -1.94
CA CYS A 317 -26.54 9.23 -0.99
C CYS A 317 -27.63 9.69 -0.01
N TYR A 318 -27.41 9.45 1.28
CA TYR A 318 -28.35 9.82 2.34
C TYR A 318 -28.38 11.33 2.62
N ARG A 319 -27.49 12.11 1.99
CA ARG A 319 -27.47 13.58 2.06
C ARG A 319 -27.99 14.20 0.77
N GLU A 320 -29.07 14.95 0.89
CA GLU A 320 -29.49 15.99 -0.04
C GLU A 320 -28.95 17.35 0.43
N PRO A 321 -29.01 18.42 -0.40
CA PRO A 321 -28.39 19.69 -0.04
C PRO A 321 -29.19 20.38 1.08
N TRP A 322 -28.80 20.11 2.32
CA TRP A 322 -29.36 20.72 3.54
C TRP A 322 -28.31 21.49 4.35
N ILE A 323 -27.05 21.50 3.91
CA ILE A 323 -25.90 22.01 4.65
C ILE A 323 -25.16 23.02 3.79
N PRO A 324 -25.34 24.34 4.04
CA PRO A 324 -24.50 25.36 3.42
C PRO A 324 -23.02 25.00 3.61
N LYS A 325 -22.19 25.29 2.61
CA LYS A 325 -20.73 25.18 2.78
C LYS A 325 -20.36 25.97 4.04
N LEU A 326 -19.90 25.27 5.07
CA LEU A 326 -19.53 25.91 6.31
C LEU A 326 -18.42 26.95 6.03
N THR A 327 -18.29 27.91 6.91
CA THR A 327 -17.11 28.76 6.97
C THR A 327 -16.04 28.07 7.83
N MET A 328 -14.79 28.46 7.67
CA MET A 328 -13.71 27.97 8.54
C MET A 328 -14.03 28.27 10.02
N ASP A 329 -14.64 29.42 10.33
CA ASP A 329 -14.97 29.80 11.70
C ASP A 329 -16.08 28.93 12.31
N GLU A 330 -17.11 28.58 11.53
CA GLU A 330 -18.14 27.63 11.98
C GLU A 330 -17.57 26.23 12.22
N VAL A 331 -16.65 25.76 11.36
CA VAL A 331 -15.96 24.48 11.55
C VAL A 331 -15.11 24.51 12.83
N LYS A 332 -14.35 25.59 13.04
CA LYS A 332 -13.57 25.80 14.27
C LYS A 332 -14.45 25.83 15.51
N GLN A 333 -15.61 26.50 15.45
CA GLN A 333 -16.56 26.53 16.57
C GLN A 333 -17.10 25.14 16.92
N ARG A 334 -17.42 24.32 15.91
CA ARG A 334 -17.82 22.91 16.12
C ARG A 334 -16.69 22.09 16.75
N ILE A 335 -15.47 22.24 16.25
CA ILE A 335 -14.28 21.57 16.81
C ILE A 335 -14.06 22.00 18.26
N ASP A 336 -14.17 23.29 18.57
CA ASP A 336 -14.04 23.82 19.92
C ASP A 336 -15.09 23.24 20.85
N THR A 337 -16.34 23.15 20.39
CA THR A 337 -17.46 22.52 21.13
C THR A 337 -17.13 21.06 21.47
N VAL A 338 -16.68 20.28 20.49
CA VAL A 338 -16.28 18.87 20.71
C VAL A 338 -15.13 18.80 21.73
N ALA A 339 -14.11 19.66 21.58
CA ALA A 339 -12.95 19.68 22.46
C ALA A 339 -13.28 20.09 23.91
N THR A 340 -14.24 21.01 24.12
CA THR A 340 -14.60 21.51 25.46
C THR A 340 -15.68 20.68 26.15
N GLU A 341 -16.71 20.26 25.41
CA GLU A 341 -17.92 19.66 25.97
C GLU A 341 -17.91 18.14 25.92
N ARG A 342 -17.20 17.54 24.95
CA ARG A 342 -17.19 16.09 24.71
C ARG A 342 -15.77 15.52 24.85
N LYS A 343 -15.20 15.70 26.05
CA LYS A 343 -13.89 15.15 26.40
C LYS A 343 -13.92 13.64 26.15
N GLN A 344 -12.96 13.15 25.34
CA GLN A 344 -12.86 11.77 24.83
C GLN A 344 -13.66 11.45 23.54
N SER A 345 -14.13 12.42 22.77
CA SER A 345 -14.68 12.19 21.42
C SER A 345 -13.68 12.55 20.31
N GLY A 346 -13.68 11.77 19.23
CA GLY A 346 -13.04 12.12 17.96
C GLY A 346 -13.96 12.97 17.09
N ILE A 347 -13.50 13.30 15.88
CA ILE A 347 -14.35 13.92 14.85
C ILE A 347 -14.30 13.11 13.55
N ALA A 348 -15.42 13.09 12.82
CA ALA A 348 -15.49 12.62 11.45
C ALA A 348 -15.72 13.82 10.52
N LEU A 349 -14.76 14.12 9.65
CA LEU A 349 -14.89 15.14 8.62
C LEU A 349 -15.62 14.52 7.42
N SER A 350 -16.81 15.02 7.12
CA SER A 350 -17.70 14.45 6.11
C SER A 350 -18.44 15.53 5.29
N GLY A 351 -19.58 15.20 4.69
CA GLY A 351 -20.36 16.06 3.80
C GLY A 351 -20.63 15.37 2.46
N GLY A 352 -20.48 16.12 1.37
CA GLY A 352 -20.37 15.64 -0.01
C GLY A 352 -19.02 14.95 -0.22
N GLU A 353 -18.06 15.62 -0.87
CA GLU A 353 -16.67 15.16 -0.90
C GLU A 353 -15.75 16.13 -0.14
N PRO A 354 -15.33 15.81 1.11
CA PRO A 354 -14.60 16.74 1.96
C PRO A 354 -13.26 17.18 1.38
N THR A 355 -12.62 16.36 0.52
CA THR A 355 -11.34 16.73 -0.10
C THR A 355 -11.46 17.86 -1.14
N LEU A 356 -12.68 18.22 -1.55
CA LEU A 356 -12.96 19.42 -2.35
C LEU A 356 -12.93 20.71 -1.52
N TRP A 357 -12.90 20.62 -0.19
CA TRP A 357 -12.67 21.77 0.67
C TRP A 357 -11.24 22.32 0.44
N GLY A 358 -11.12 23.65 0.33
CA GLY A 358 -9.86 24.32 0.02
C GLY A 358 -8.76 24.03 1.04
N ASP A 359 -9.10 24.09 2.33
CA ASP A 359 -8.14 24.11 3.44
C ASP A 359 -8.32 22.92 4.39
N LEU A 360 -8.54 21.70 3.86
CA LEU A 360 -8.86 20.53 4.69
C LEU A 360 -7.74 20.20 5.69
N CYS A 361 -6.47 20.36 5.29
CA CYS A 361 -5.33 20.16 6.18
C CYS A 361 -5.34 21.13 7.36
N ASP A 362 -5.83 22.36 7.19
CA ASP A 362 -5.91 23.34 8.28
C ASP A 362 -7.02 22.99 9.27
N VAL A 363 -8.13 22.42 8.80
CA VAL A 363 -9.17 21.86 9.67
C VAL A 363 -8.60 20.74 10.54
N ILE A 364 -7.84 19.82 9.95
CA ILE A 364 -7.22 18.69 10.67
C ILE A 364 -6.20 19.22 11.69
N ARG A 365 -5.30 20.14 11.31
CA ARG A 365 -4.33 20.76 12.23
C ARG A 365 -5.01 21.50 13.36
N TYR A 366 -6.14 22.17 13.08
CA TYR A 366 -6.91 22.88 14.10
C TYR A 366 -7.53 21.90 15.09
N ALA A 367 -8.13 20.79 14.63
CA ALA A 367 -8.63 19.75 15.53
C ALA A 367 -7.54 19.22 16.48
N HIS A 368 -6.35 18.94 15.95
CA HIS A 368 -5.20 18.52 16.75
C HIS A 368 -4.74 19.58 17.75
N SER A 369 -4.71 20.86 17.37
CA SER A 369 -4.31 21.95 18.27
C SER A 369 -5.30 22.15 19.43
N ARG A 370 -6.54 21.67 19.29
CA ARG A 370 -7.55 21.63 20.34
C ARG A 370 -7.54 20.34 21.18
N GLY A 371 -6.60 19.42 20.91
CA GLY A 371 -6.44 18.17 21.65
C GLY A 371 -7.28 17.00 21.12
N ILE A 372 -7.90 17.13 19.95
CA ILE A 372 -8.64 16.04 19.30
C ILE A 372 -7.65 15.19 18.48
N ALA A 373 -7.25 14.05 19.04
CA ALA A 373 -6.27 13.16 18.42
C ALA A 373 -6.86 12.21 17.35
N ASP A 374 -8.16 11.95 17.39
CA ASP A 374 -8.86 11.09 16.43
C ASP A 374 -9.68 11.93 15.45
N VAL A 375 -9.10 12.15 14.26
CA VAL A 375 -9.73 12.82 13.13
C VAL A 375 -9.88 11.80 12.01
N GLN A 376 -11.12 11.45 11.70
CA GLN A 376 -11.46 10.54 10.61
C GLN A 376 -11.98 11.31 9.40
N LEU A 377 -11.57 10.92 8.20
CA LEU A 377 -12.09 11.46 6.94
C LEU A 377 -13.07 10.47 6.30
N HIS A 378 -14.29 10.91 5.97
CA HIS A 378 -15.23 10.13 5.16
C HIS A 378 -15.15 10.65 3.71
N SER A 379 -14.67 9.83 2.77
CA SER A 379 -14.36 10.31 1.42
C SER A 379 -14.59 9.24 0.35
N ASN A 380 -14.79 9.67 -0.89
CA ASN A 380 -14.73 8.84 -2.08
C ASN A 380 -13.28 8.58 -2.57
N GLY A 381 -12.29 9.23 -1.94
CA GLY A 381 -10.86 9.04 -2.19
C GLY A 381 -10.32 9.76 -3.42
N TRP A 382 -11.15 10.47 -4.21
CA TRP A 382 -10.76 11.00 -5.52
C TRP A 382 -9.49 11.85 -5.52
N LYS A 383 -9.34 12.76 -4.55
CA LYS A 383 -8.16 13.64 -4.45
C LYS A 383 -6.96 12.93 -3.81
N ALA A 384 -7.21 11.97 -2.92
CA ALA A 384 -6.16 11.18 -2.25
C ALA A 384 -5.42 10.20 -3.19
N ALA A 385 -5.91 9.99 -4.42
CA ALA A 385 -5.12 9.35 -5.48
C ALA A 385 -3.88 10.14 -5.89
N ASN A 386 -3.80 11.43 -5.55
CA ASN A 386 -2.56 12.21 -5.58
C ASN A 386 -1.76 11.91 -4.31
N TYR A 387 -0.62 11.21 -4.43
CA TYR A 387 0.16 10.77 -3.28
C TYR A 387 0.68 11.92 -2.39
N PRO A 388 1.25 13.02 -2.94
CA PRO A 388 1.56 14.21 -2.14
C PRO A 388 0.39 14.76 -1.31
N TYR A 389 -0.84 14.69 -1.84
CA TYR A 389 -2.02 15.11 -1.07
C TYR A 389 -2.34 14.15 0.07
N ALA A 390 -2.21 12.83 -0.14
CA ALA A 390 -2.37 11.85 0.93
C ALA A 390 -1.33 12.03 2.06
N ILE A 391 -0.07 12.33 1.71
CA ILE A 391 0.98 12.68 2.67
C ILE A 391 0.62 13.96 3.44
N ALA A 392 0.16 15.00 2.75
CA ALA A 392 -0.24 16.25 3.40
C ALA A 392 -1.39 16.06 4.40
N LEU A 393 -2.33 15.14 4.14
CA LEU A 393 -3.38 14.76 5.09
C LEU A 393 -2.80 14.05 6.33
N ALA A 394 -1.88 13.10 6.12
CA ALA A 394 -1.22 12.39 7.21
C ALA A 394 -0.37 13.34 8.08
N GLU A 395 0.43 14.21 7.46
CA GLU A 395 1.26 15.22 8.15
C GLU A 395 0.41 16.27 8.89
N ALA A 396 -0.81 16.54 8.41
CA ALA A 396 -1.76 17.39 9.13
C ALA A 396 -2.31 16.71 10.40
N GLY A 397 -2.15 15.40 10.55
CA GLY A 397 -2.60 14.61 11.68
C GLY A 397 -3.81 13.71 11.38
N LEU A 398 -4.15 13.43 10.12
CA LEU A 398 -5.29 12.57 9.82
C LEU A 398 -5.10 11.15 10.38
N SER A 399 -5.98 10.75 11.30
CA SER A 399 -5.85 9.49 12.05
C SER A 399 -6.39 8.30 11.26
N SER A 400 -7.53 8.48 10.59
CA SER A 400 -8.13 7.44 9.76
C SER A 400 -8.93 7.99 8.58
N ALA A 401 -9.19 7.15 7.59
CA ALA A 401 -10.04 7.48 6.45
C ALA A 401 -10.99 6.33 6.12
N MET A 402 -12.29 6.58 6.14
CA MET A 402 -13.31 5.67 5.63
C MET A 402 -13.55 5.98 4.14
N ILE A 403 -13.09 5.08 3.27
CA ILE A 403 -13.14 5.25 1.82
C ILE A 403 -14.29 4.45 1.21
N SER A 404 -15.10 5.11 0.38
CA SER A 404 -16.22 4.48 -0.31
C SER A 404 -15.73 3.53 -1.41
N LEU A 405 -15.96 2.22 -1.25
CA LEU A 405 -15.66 1.19 -2.24
C LEU A 405 -16.84 0.24 -2.39
N HIS A 406 -17.77 0.58 -3.27
CA HIS A 406 -19.08 -0.10 -3.37
C HIS A 406 -19.13 -1.28 -4.34
N SER A 407 -18.03 -1.60 -5.02
CA SER A 407 -17.90 -2.82 -5.82
C SER A 407 -16.43 -3.12 -6.06
N HIS A 408 -16.12 -4.39 -6.34
CA HIS A 408 -14.82 -4.83 -6.85
C HIS A 408 -14.78 -4.91 -8.38
N ILE A 409 -15.89 -4.57 -9.04
CA ILE A 409 -16.07 -4.58 -10.49
C ILE A 409 -16.20 -3.13 -10.96
N ALA A 410 -15.29 -2.69 -11.83
CA ALA A 410 -15.17 -1.28 -12.24
C ALA A 410 -16.46 -0.71 -12.87
N THR A 411 -17.17 -1.51 -13.67
CA THR A 411 -18.44 -1.09 -14.31
C THR A 411 -19.56 -0.87 -13.30
N LYS A 412 -19.73 -1.81 -12.36
CA LYS A 412 -20.71 -1.67 -11.27
C LYS A 412 -20.34 -0.54 -10.33
N PHE A 413 -19.06 -0.36 -10.01
CA PHE A 413 -18.59 0.80 -9.23
C PHE A 413 -18.99 2.12 -9.90
N ALA A 414 -18.72 2.24 -11.20
CA ALA A 414 -19.06 3.43 -11.99
C ALA A 414 -20.58 3.69 -12.04
N GLU A 415 -21.39 2.65 -12.26
CA GLU A 415 -22.86 2.72 -12.23
C GLU A 415 -23.37 3.21 -10.87
N ILE A 416 -22.95 2.55 -9.79
CA ILE A 416 -23.37 2.84 -8.41
C ILE A 416 -23.00 4.27 -8.01
N THR A 417 -21.83 4.75 -8.42
CA THR A 417 -21.30 6.06 -8.03
C THR A 417 -21.66 7.19 -9.00
N GLY A 418 -22.26 6.89 -10.15
CA GLY A 418 -22.50 7.87 -11.22
C GLY A 418 -21.21 8.44 -11.79
N THR A 419 -20.16 7.61 -11.93
CA THR A 419 -18.83 7.99 -12.41
C THR A 419 -18.39 7.19 -13.63
N LYS A 420 -17.12 7.29 -14.04
CA LYS A 420 -16.53 6.51 -15.13
C LYS A 420 -15.76 5.31 -14.59
N THR A 421 -15.55 4.28 -15.41
CA THR A 421 -14.85 3.05 -14.98
C THR A 421 -13.44 3.30 -14.46
N GLU A 422 -12.72 4.31 -14.96
CA GLU A 422 -11.37 4.64 -14.49
C GLU A 422 -11.34 5.19 -13.06
N TYR A 423 -12.49 5.62 -12.52
CA TYR A 423 -12.60 6.10 -11.15
C TYR A 423 -12.40 4.96 -10.15
N PHE A 424 -12.70 3.73 -10.53
CA PHE A 424 -12.44 2.55 -9.71
C PHE A 424 -10.94 2.42 -9.41
N ASP A 425 -10.09 2.37 -10.43
CA ASP A 425 -8.62 2.25 -10.27
C ASP A 425 -8.06 3.45 -9.49
N ARG A 426 -8.66 4.62 -9.67
CA ARG A 426 -8.28 5.82 -8.93
C ARG A 426 -8.63 5.72 -7.44
N THR A 427 -9.80 5.21 -7.09
CA THR A 427 -10.17 4.94 -5.69
C THR A 427 -9.26 3.88 -5.07
N LEU A 428 -8.88 2.83 -5.81
CA LEU A 428 -7.88 1.86 -5.34
C LEU A 428 -6.52 2.53 -5.06
N THR A 429 -6.08 3.40 -5.97
CA THR A 429 -4.85 4.19 -5.79
C THR A 429 -4.92 5.09 -4.55
N ALA A 430 -6.08 5.69 -4.29
CA ALA A 430 -6.30 6.52 -3.11
C ALA A 430 -6.19 5.72 -1.80
N ILE A 431 -6.79 4.53 -1.76
CA ILE A 431 -6.70 3.62 -0.61
C ILE A 431 -5.24 3.26 -0.35
N ASP A 432 -4.48 2.87 -1.39
CA ASP A 432 -3.06 2.56 -1.24
C ASP A 432 -2.25 3.76 -0.76
N ASN A 433 -2.45 4.94 -1.36
CA ASN A 433 -1.74 6.15 -0.99
C ASN A 433 -1.96 6.54 0.47
N LEU A 434 -3.20 6.47 0.97
CA LEU A 434 -3.51 6.76 2.37
C LEU A 434 -2.86 5.75 3.31
N ARG A 435 -2.90 4.46 2.96
CA ARG A 435 -2.20 3.41 3.74
C ARG A 435 -0.68 3.62 3.73
N HIS A 436 -0.10 3.95 2.58
CA HIS A 436 1.33 4.27 2.45
C HIS A 436 1.74 5.51 3.24
N ALA A 437 0.85 6.51 3.33
CA ALA A 437 1.04 7.71 4.13
C ALA A 437 0.89 7.46 5.65
N GLY A 438 0.54 6.24 6.07
CA GLY A 438 0.35 5.91 7.48
C GLY A 438 -1.02 6.28 8.05
N VAL A 439 -2.02 6.51 7.20
CA VAL A 439 -3.42 6.72 7.63
C VAL A 439 -4.12 5.36 7.75
N TYR A 440 -4.86 5.13 8.84
CA TYR A 440 -5.66 3.91 9.00
C TYR A 440 -6.87 3.95 8.06
N VAL A 441 -6.94 3.05 7.09
CA VAL A 441 -8.03 3.03 6.11
C VAL A 441 -9.06 1.95 6.46
N LEU A 442 -10.33 2.36 6.45
CA LEU A 442 -11.51 1.48 6.49
C LEU A 442 -12.27 1.63 5.18
N LEU A 443 -13.00 0.59 4.77
CA LEU A 443 -13.84 0.64 3.58
C LEU A 443 -15.31 0.83 3.97
N SER A 444 -16.00 1.75 3.31
CA SER A 444 -17.46 1.85 3.35
C SER A 444 -18.06 1.12 2.15
N HIS A 445 -18.98 0.19 2.43
CA HIS A 445 -19.69 -0.58 1.42
C HIS A 445 -21.20 -0.50 1.64
N VAL A 446 -21.93 0.10 0.70
CA VAL A 446 -23.40 0.18 0.75
C VAL A 446 -23.98 -0.91 -0.15
N ILE A 447 -24.61 -1.91 0.44
CA ILE A 447 -25.34 -2.97 -0.26
C ILE A 447 -26.55 -2.37 -0.96
N ASN A 448 -26.68 -2.64 -2.24
CA ASN A 448 -27.77 -2.21 -3.11
C ASN A 448 -28.06 -3.29 -4.17
N ALA A 449 -29.08 -3.08 -5.00
CA ALA A 449 -29.50 -4.05 -6.01
C ALA A 449 -28.40 -4.41 -7.03
N VAL A 450 -27.46 -3.49 -7.32
CA VAL A 450 -26.41 -3.69 -8.32
C VAL A 450 -25.27 -4.58 -7.79
N ASN A 451 -24.89 -4.43 -6.52
CA ASN A 451 -23.73 -5.11 -5.93
C ASN A 451 -24.07 -6.29 -4.98
N SER A 452 -25.32 -6.41 -4.52
CA SER A 452 -25.69 -7.37 -3.47
C SER A 452 -25.38 -8.82 -3.81
N ALA A 453 -25.57 -9.24 -5.07
CA ALA A 453 -25.26 -10.59 -5.52
C ALA A 453 -23.76 -10.91 -5.48
N ASP A 454 -22.90 -9.89 -5.64
CA ASP A 454 -21.45 -10.06 -5.68
C ASP A 454 -20.80 -9.89 -4.30
N PHE A 455 -21.59 -9.75 -3.23
CA PHE A 455 -21.07 -9.44 -1.91
C PHE A 455 -20.04 -10.48 -1.39
N PRO A 456 -20.24 -11.81 -1.56
CA PRO A 456 -19.20 -12.79 -1.22
C PRO A 456 -17.89 -12.56 -1.99
N ASP A 457 -17.97 -12.27 -3.29
CA ASP A 457 -16.79 -12.00 -4.12
C ASP A 457 -16.12 -10.68 -3.75
N TYR A 458 -16.90 -9.67 -3.36
CA TYR A 458 -16.39 -8.42 -2.79
C TYR A 458 -15.58 -8.68 -1.52
N ILE A 459 -16.10 -9.48 -0.57
CA ILE A 459 -15.36 -9.84 0.65
C ILE A 459 -14.07 -10.61 0.31
N SER A 460 -14.14 -11.56 -0.62
CA SER A 460 -12.97 -12.26 -1.13
C SER A 460 -11.94 -11.32 -1.76
N TYR A 461 -12.41 -10.32 -2.51
CA TYR A 461 -11.57 -9.30 -3.12
C TYR A 461 -10.90 -8.43 -2.06
N VAL A 462 -11.67 -7.95 -1.07
CA VAL A 462 -11.16 -7.12 0.02
C VAL A 462 -10.09 -7.87 0.82
N ALA A 463 -10.35 -9.12 1.23
CA ALA A 463 -9.34 -9.94 1.91
C ALA A 463 -8.03 -9.94 1.10
N ARG A 464 -8.09 -10.41 -0.15
CA ARG A 464 -6.90 -10.50 -1.02
C ARG A 464 -6.21 -9.16 -1.28
N ARG A 465 -6.96 -8.08 -1.51
CA ARG A 465 -6.40 -6.80 -1.98
C ARG A 465 -6.02 -5.86 -0.83
N PHE A 466 -6.75 -5.91 0.26
CA PHE A 466 -6.66 -5.02 1.40
C PHE A 466 -6.60 -5.83 2.71
N PRO A 467 -5.50 -6.59 2.92
CA PRO A 467 -5.27 -7.34 4.15
C PRO A 467 -5.47 -6.46 5.38
N GLN A 468 -6.16 -7.00 6.38
CA GLN A 468 -6.39 -6.36 7.68
C GLN A 468 -7.20 -5.05 7.63
N THR A 469 -7.84 -4.75 6.50
CA THR A 469 -8.74 -3.61 6.38
C THR A 469 -10.13 -3.94 6.89
N GLU A 470 -10.65 -3.09 7.75
CA GLU A 470 -12.03 -3.19 8.24
C GLU A 470 -13.02 -2.73 7.17
N VAL A 471 -14.12 -3.46 7.02
CA VAL A 471 -15.23 -3.11 6.14
C VAL A 471 -16.42 -2.72 7.01
N PHE A 472 -16.87 -1.49 6.82
CA PHE A 472 -18.09 -0.97 7.38
C PHE A 472 -19.20 -1.11 6.35
N VAL A 473 -20.21 -1.93 6.67
CA VAL A 473 -21.26 -2.29 5.73
C VAL A 473 -22.58 -1.65 6.12
N PHE A 474 -23.19 -1.04 5.12
CA PHE A 474 -24.50 -0.43 5.16
C PHE A 474 -25.43 -1.12 4.17
N LEU A 475 -26.72 -1.03 4.41
CA LEU A 475 -27.76 -1.25 3.41
C LEU A 475 -28.19 0.11 2.86
N VAL A 476 -28.49 0.15 1.56
CA VAL A 476 -29.03 1.32 0.88
C VAL A 476 -30.21 1.91 1.66
N TYR A 477 -30.15 3.22 1.90
CA TYR A 477 -31.09 3.94 2.77
C TYR A 477 -32.27 4.51 1.97
N PRO A 478 -33.53 4.09 2.20
CA PRO A 478 -34.65 4.30 1.27
C PRO A 478 -35.21 5.71 1.18
N SER A 479 -34.74 6.64 2.00
CA SER A 479 -35.19 8.03 1.96
C SER A 479 -34.19 8.93 1.19
N VAL A 480 -34.50 10.23 1.09
CA VAL A 480 -33.66 11.25 0.43
C VAL A 480 -33.45 10.92 -1.06
N LYS A 481 -32.21 10.73 -1.55
CA LYS A 481 -31.98 10.36 -2.96
C LYS A 481 -32.53 8.97 -3.27
N GLY A 482 -32.61 8.11 -2.26
CA GLY A 482 -33.15 6.78 -2.38
C GLY A 482 -34.55 6.71 -2.98
N GLN A 483 -35.40 7.67 -2.60
CA GLN A 483 -36.78 7.77 -3.10
C GLN A 483 -36.83 7.99 -4.62
N ARG A 484 -35.80 8.62 -5.19
CA ARG A 484 -35.67 8.86 -6.65
C ARG A 484 -35.01 7.70 -7.39
N HIS A 485 -34.40 6.76 -6.66
CA HIS A 485 -33.70 5.60 -7.22
C HIS A 485 -34.21 4.27 -6.64
N PRO A 486 -35.52 3.96 -6.70
CA PRO A 486 -36.11 2.77 -6.08
C PRO A 486 -35.53 1.45 -6.62
N HIS A 487 -34.99 1.45 -7.85
CA HIS A 487 -34.31 0.30 -8.45
C HIS A 487 -33.02 -0.11 -7.72
N LEU A 488 -32.43 0.76 -6.91
CA LEU A 488 -31.25 0.43 -6.08
C LEU A 488 -31.62 -0.34 -4.82
N TYR A 489 -32.89 -0.45 -4.47
CA TYR A 489 -33.39 -1.11 -3.26
C TYR A 489 -33.75 -2.56 -3.54
N PRO A 490 -32.91 -3.52 -3.14
CA PRO A 490 -33.25 -4.91 -3.33
C PRO A 490 -34.22 -5.37 -2.25
N ARG A 491 -35.07 -6.36 -2.59
CA ARG A 491 -35.82 -7.09 -1.57
C ARG A 491 -34.87 -7.84 -0.64
N LEU A 492 -35.14 -7.81 0.67
CA LEU A 492 -34.32 -8.48 1.68
C LEU A 492 -34.17 -9.99 1.40
N SER A 493 -35.26 -10.64 0.98
CA SER A 493 -35.30 -12.05 0.57
C SER A 493 -34.34 -12.36 -0.58
N THR A 494 -34.25 -11.47 -1.58
CA THR A 494 -33.37 -11.63 -2.74
C THR A 494 -31.89 -11.60 -2.36
N ILE A 495 -31.53 -10.76 -1.39
CA ILE A 495 -30.11 -10.58 -1.01
C ILE A 495 -29.68 -11.46 0.15
N ARG A 496 -30.63 -12.03 0.93
CA ARG A 496 -30.36 -12.82 2.14
C ARG A 496 -29.29 -13.89 1.95
N ARG A 497 -29.33 -14.63 0.83
CA ARG A 497 -28.35 -15.69 0.56
C ARG A 497 -26.94 -15.13 0.42
N ALA A 498 -26.73 -14.20 -0.51
CA ALA A 498 -25.42 -13.60 -0.78
C ALA A 498 -24.91 -12.83 0.45
N TRP A 499 -25.81 -12.19 1.19
CA TRP A 499 -25.52 -11.50 2.44
C TRP A 499 -24.92 -12.45 3.50
N LEU A 500 -25.63 -13.52 3.85
CA LEU A 500 -25.17 -14.50 4.85
C LEU A 500 -23.90 -15.23 4.40
N GLU A 501 -23.78 -15.52 3.10
CA GLU A 501 -22.58 -16.11 2.52
C GLU A 501 -21.37 -15.16 2.66
N GLY A 502 -21.55 -13.87 2.39
CA GLY A 502 -20.52 -12.85 2.57
C GLY A 502 -20.10 -12.68 4.03
N LEU A 503 -21.05 -12.67 4.98
CA LEU A 503 -20.75 -12.63 6.41
C LEU A 503 -19.93 -13.85 6.87
N ARG A 504 -20.33 -15.06 6.44
CA ARG A 504 -19.60 -16.29 6.72
C ARG A 504 -18.19 -16.26 6.12
N LEU A 505 -18.07 -15.74 4.91
CA LEU A 505 -16.79 -15.64 4.23
C LEU A 505 -15.87 -14.63 4.92
N ALA A 506 -16.41 -13.53 5.45
CA ALA A 506 -15.66 -12.58 6.25
C ALA A 506 -15.05 -13.25 7.50
N GLU A 507 -15.79 -14.13 8.18
CA GLU A 507 -15.23 -14.95 9.29
C GLU A 507 -14.12 -15.89 8.82
N VAL A 508 -14.37 -16.66 7.77
CA VAL A 508 -13.41 -17.65 7.24
C VAL A 508 -12.13 -16.98 6.74
N LEU A 509 -12.23 -15.76 6.20
CA LEU A 509 -11.10 -15.00 5.67
C LEU A 509 -10.45 -14.07 6.72
N GLY A 510 -11.03 -13.93 7.91
CA GLY A 510 -10.54 -13.00 8.92
C GLY A 510 -10.74 -11.52 8.57
N VAL A 511 -11.70 -11.20 7.68
CA VAL A 511 -12.06 -9.82 7.37
C VAL A 511 -12.88 -9.25 8.53
N LYS A 512 -12.36 -8.21 9.17
CA LYS A 512 -13.11 -7.46 10.18
C LYS A 512 -14.23 -6.71 9.48
N LEU A 513 -15.46 -7.07 9.80
CA LEU A 513 -16.66 -6.53 9.19
C LEU A 513 -17.63 -6.13 10.27
N THR A 514 -18.03 -4.86 10.24
CA THR A 514 -19.00 -4.25 11.15
C THR A 514 -20.21 -3.82 10.33
N VAL A 515 -21.40 -4.16 10.80
CA VAL A 515 -22.67 -3.76 10.19
C VAL A 515 -23.26 -2.65 11.03
N ASP A 516 -23.56 -1.53 10.40
CA ASP A 516 -24.15 -0.40 11.08
C ASP A 516 -25.55 -0.72 11.62
N SER A 517 -25.97 -0.07 12.69
CA SER A 517 -27.28 -0.27 13.29
C SER A 517 -28.36 0.64 12.72
N LEU A 518 -28.04 1.74 12.05
CA LEU A 518 -29.03 2.73 11.57
C LEU A 518 -28.87 3.07 10.11
N ALA A 519 -27.98 2.40 9.41
CA ALA A 519 -28.02 2.23 7.97
C ALA A 519 -27.75 0.78 7.62
N GLY A 520 -28.19 -0.17 8.45
CA GLY A 520 -27.92 -1.60 8.29
C GLY A 520 -29.14 -2.47 8.12
N PHE A 521 -28.94 -3.76 8.41
CA PHE A 521 -29.91 -4.82 8.21
C PHE A 521 -30.75 -5.05 9.47
N PRO A 522 -32.05 -5.43 9.36
CA PRO A 522 -32.83 -5.82 10.53
C PRO A 522 -32.18 -7.07 11.16
N LEU A 523 -32.27 -7.23 12.48
CA LEU A 523 -31.54 -8.32 13.18
C LEU A 523 -31.90 -9.72 12.65
N CYS A 524 -33.11 -9.92 12.11
CA CYS A 524 -33.52 -11.16 11.43
C CYS A 524 -32.74 -11.49 10.14
N MET A 525 -31.91 -10.58 9.64
CA MET A 525 -30.92 -10.79 8.57
C MET A 525 -29.51 -11.05 9.10
N MET A 526 -29.32 -11.00 10.42
CA MET A 526 -28.04 -11.14 11.14
C MET A 526 -27.96 -12.42 11.98
N VAL A 527 -28.84 -13.41 11.73
CA VAL A 527 -28.88 -14.65 12.51
C VAL A 527 -27.55 -15.40 12.44
N GLY A 528 -26.94 -15.65 13.59
CA GLY A 528 -25.61 -16.26 13.72
C GLY A 528 -24.44 -15.27 13.61
N PHE A 529 -24.70 -14.02 13.26
CA PHE A 529 -23.71 -12.95 13.08
C PHE A 529 -24.05 -11.69 13.90
N GLU A 530 -24.84 -11.86 14.96
CA GLU A 530 -25.38 -10.77 15.77
C GLU A 530 -24.28 -9.89 16.37
N HIS A 531 -23.17 -10.52 16.77
CA HIS A 531 -21.98 -9.86 17.31
C HIS A 531 -21.32 -8.85 16.36
N ARG A 532 -21.66 -8.88 15.05
CA ARG A 532 -21.17 -7.92 14.04
C ARG A 532 -22.10 -6.74 13.84
N SER A 533 -23.31 -6.82 14.37
CA SER A 533 -24.31 -5.76 14.32
C SER A 533 -24.08 -4.79 15.47
N ARG A 534 -24.06 -3.48 15.18
CA ARG A 534 -23.95 -2.46 16.23
C ARG A 534 -25.06 -2.52 17.28
N TYR A 535 -26.27 -3.03 16.95
CA TYR A 535 -27.33 -3.32 17.94
C TYR A 535 -26.92 -4.25 19.09
N PHE A 536 -25.84 -5.03 18.95
CA PHE A 536 -25.34 -5.95 19.97
C PHE A 536 -24.03 -5.49 20.61
N LEU A 537 -23.44 -4.40 20.11
CA LEU A 537 -22.14 -3.90 20.57
C LEU A 537 -22.25 -2.90 21.72
N SER A 538 -23.43 -2.60 22.28
CA SER A 538 -23.61 -1.27 22.87
C SER A 538 -24.23 -1.15 24.27
N LEU A 539 -24.80 -2.16 24.93
CA LEU A 539 -25.43 -1.88 26.25
C LEU A 539 -24.45 -1.53 27.38
N GLU A 540 -23.21 -2.05 27.38
CA GLU A 540 -22.18 -1.68 28.38
C GLU A 540 -21.31 -0.50 27.92
N GLN A 541 -21.22 -0.24 26.61
CA GLN A 541 -20.42 0.86 26.04
C GLN A 541 -21.20 2.17 25.92
N GLU A 542 -22.52 2.13 25.69
CA GLU A 542 -23.41 3.31 25.63
C GLU A 542 -23.43 4.10 26.94
N ALA A 543 -23.27 3.44 28.09
CA ALA A 543 -23.24 4.09 29.40
C ALA A 543 -21.97 4.96 29.62
N GLU A 544 -20.92 4.75 28.84
CA GLU A 544 -19.63 5.46 28.96
C GLU A 544 -19.43 6.50 27.82
N THR A 545 -20.18 6.41 26.71
CA THR A 545 -20.03 7.25 25.51
C THR A 545 -21.12 8.30 25.34
N ALA A 546 -20.91 9.49 25.89
CA ALA A 546 -21.81 10.64 25.67
C ALA A 546 -21.51 11.43 24.36
N GLY A 547 -21.16 10.80 23.24
CA GLY A 547 -20.50 11.59 22.17
C GLY A 547 -20.49 11.15 20.71
N GLU A 548 -21.23 10.13 20.31
CA GLU A 548 -21.94 10.16 19.02
C GLU A 548 -23.33 10.50 19.52
N VAL A 549 -23.96 11.59 19.06
CA VAL A 549 -25.38 11.78 19.36
C VAL A 549 -26.08 10.60 18.70
N ASP A 550 -26.22 9.54 19.48
CA ASP A 550 -27.32 8.63 19.56
C ASP A 550 -28.16 8.61 18.29
N ASP A 551 -27.52 8.15 17.22
CA ASP A 551 -28.17 8.03 15.93
C ASP A 551 -29.34 7.01 16.09
N HIS A 552 -29.25 6.15 17.13
CA HIS A 552 -30.24 5.16 17.55
C HIS A 552 -31.56 5.81 17.97
N HIS A 553 -31.52 6.81 18.85
CA HIS A 553 -32.71 7.58 19.19
C HIS A 553 -33.06 8.62 18.12
N ALA A 554 -32.08 9.14 17.38
CA ALA A 554 -32.29 10.16 16.35
C ALA A 554 -32.97 9.66 15.07
N LYS A 555 -32.94 8.34 14.77
CA LYS A 555 -33.59 7.75 13.57
C LYS A 555 -34.54 6.59 13.88
N ALA A 556 -34.69 6.16 15.13
CA ALA A 556 -35.66 5.12 15.49
C ALA A 556 -37.09 5.43 15.04
N TRP A 557 -37.46 6.71 14.96
CA TRP A 557 -38.77 7.16 14.48
C TRP A 557 -39.02 6.87 12.99
N GLU A 558 -37.97 6.60 12.20
CA GLU A 558 -38.08 6.18 10.80
C GLU A 558 -38.24 4.66 10.63
N MET A 559 -38.10 3.89 11.71
CA MET A 559 -38.16 2.43 11.68
C MET A 559 -39.49 1.91 12.24
N ARG A 560 -39.99 0.82 11.66
CA ARG A 560 -41.24 0.18 12.03
C ARG A 560 -41.03 -1.32 12.21
N LYS A 561 -41.64 -1.87 13.27
CA LYS A 561 -41.72 -3.31 13.52
C LYS A 561 -42.93 -3.91 12.80
N ALA A 562 -42.76 -5.13 12.29
CA ALA A 562 -43.86 -5.93 11.80
C ALA A 562 -44.65 -6.61 12.95
N PRO A 563 -45.90 -7.03 12.75
CA PRO A 563 -46.66 -7.77 13.75
C PRO A 563 -45.92 -9.00 14.30
N GLN A 564 -45.24 -9.76 13.44
CA GLN A 564 -44.48 -10.95 13.85
C GLN A 564 -43.25 -10.63 14.73
N CYS A 565 -42.72 -9.40 14.69
CA CYS A 565 -41.60 -9.00 15.54
C CYS A 565 -41.90 -9.17 17.05
N ARG A 566 -43.17 -9.09 17.46
CA ARG A 566 -43.60 -9.31 18.86
C ARG A 566 -43.21 -10.69 19.42
N SER A 567 -43.07 -11.68 18.55
CA SER A 567 -42.68 -13.05 18.92
C SER A 567 -41.17 -13.32 18.76
N CYS A 568 -40.41 -12.32 18.31
CA CYS A 568 -38.98 -12.45 18.03
C CYS A 568 -38.16 -12.33 19.32
N ARG A 569 -37.12 -13.17 19.47
CA ARG A 569 -36.15 -13.10 20.58
C ARG A 569 -35.42 -11.76 20.71
N TRP A 570 -35.47 -10.91 19.68
CA TRP A 570 -34.85 -9.60 19.64
C TRP A 570 -35.83 -8.44 19.66
N ASP A 571 -37.10 -8.68 20.00
CA ASP A 571 -38.11 -7.62 20.02
C ASP A 571 -37.65 -6.43 20.87
N SER A 572 -37.07 -6.65 22.05
CA SER A 572 -36.60 -5.55 22.92
C SER A 572 -35.40 -4.76 22.39
N ARG A 573 -34.68 -5.25 21.37
CA ARG A 573 -33.43 -4.63 20.86
C ARG A 573 -33.52 -4.16 19.42
N CYS A 574 -34.27 -4.84 18.57
CA CYS A 574 -34.40 -4.49 17.17
C CYS A 574 -35.47 -3.39 17.01
N PRO A 575 -35.17 -2.22 16.43
CA PRO A 575 -36.17 -1.19 16.15
C PRO A 575 -37.10 -1.55 14.97
N GLY A 576 -36.85 -2.68 14.30
CA GLY A 576 -37.57 -3.10 13.09
C GLY A 576 -36.79 -2.77 11.84
N PHE A 577 -37.45 -2.21 10.83
CA PHE A 577 -36.82 -1.82 9.57
C PHE A 577 -37.44 -0.55 9.01
N TRP A 578 -36.83 0.04 7.97
CA TRP A 578 -37.22 1.33 7.41
C TRP A 578 -38.70 1.39 7.02
N SER A 579 -39.43 2.38 7.53
CA SER A 579 -40.84 2.61 7.21
C SER A 579 -41.05 2.76 5.71
N ASP A 580 -40.21 3.57 5.04
CA ASP A 580 -40.24 3.75 3.57
C ASP A 580 -40.05 2.44 2.80
N TYR A 581 -39.19 1.52 3.29
CA TYR A 581 -39.06 0.20 2.67
C TYR A 581 -40.33 -0.62 2.85
N LEU A 582 -40.85 -0.65 4.08
CA LEU A 582 -42.01 -1.47 4.43
C LEU A 582 -43.29 -0.95 3.75
N ASP A 583 -43.39 0.35 3.46
CA ASP A 583 -44.49 0.94 2.71
C ASP A 583 -44.49 0.51 1.24
N VAL A 584 -43.32 0.21 0.67
CA VAL A 584 -43.18 -0.26 -0.73
C VAL A 584 -43.26 -1.78 -0.85
N HIS A 585 -42.58 -2.51 0.04
CA HIS A 585 -42.39 -3.95 -0.08
C HIS A 585 -43.24 -4.79 0.86
N GLY A 586 -43.93 -4.18 1.82
CA GLY A 586 -44.59 -4.89 2.91
C GLY A 586 -43.61 -5.35 3.99
N ASP A 587 -44.14 -6.07 4.97
CA ASP A 587 -43.41 -6.52 6.16
C ASP A 587 -43.22 -8.05 6.24
N ASP A 588 -43.65 -8.79 5.21
CA ASP A 588 -43.57 -10.25 5.10
C ASP A 588 -42.13 -10.78 5.15
N GLU A 589 -41.15 -9.97 4.75
CA GLU A 589 -39.73 -10.33 4.73
C GLU A 589 -39.04 -10.22 6.12
N LEU A 590 -39.71 -9.59 7.10
CA LEU A 590 -39.22 -9.51 8.48
C LEU A 590 -39.58 -10.79 9.24
N ILE A 591 -38.64 -11.72 9.31
CA ILE A 591 -38.88 -13.04 9.93
C ILE A 591 -38.62 -12.98 11.43
N ALA A 592 -39.58 -13.39 12.25
CA ALA A 592 -39.38 -13.54 13.69
C ALA A 592 -38.38 -14.68 13.97
N VAL A 593 -37.39 -14.40 14.82
CA VAL A 593 -36.39 -15.40 15.20
C VAL A 593 -36.78 -15.97 16.56
N PRO A 594 -37.02 -17.29 16.68
CA PRO A 594 -37.45 -17.90 17.93
C PRO A 594 -36.33 -17.88 18.97
N THR A 595 -36.69 -17.83 20.25
CA THR A 595 -35.75 -18.05 21.35
C THR A 595 -35.23 -19.49 21.27
N PRO A 596 -33.91 -19.75 21.33
CA PRO A 596 -33.39 -21.12 21.34
C PRO A 596 -33.97 -21.89 22.53
N ASP A 597 -34.34 -23.15 22.32
CA ASP A 597 -34.70 -24.04 23.43
C ASP A 597 -33.47 -24.18 24.36
N PRO A 598 -33.66 -24.12 25.69
CA PRO A 598 -32.58 -24.36 26.65
C PRO A 598 -32.26 -25.86 26.65
N SER A 599 -31.51 -26.32 25.65
CA SER A 599 -30.99 -27.70 25.55
C SER A 599 -29.57 -27.82 26.07
#